data_AF-A0A1H7YS79-F1
#
_entry.id   AF-A0A1H7YS79-F1
#
_cell.length_a   1.000
_cell.length_b   1.000
_cell.length_c   1.000
_cell.angle_alpha   90.00
_cell.angle_beta   90.00
_cell.angle_gamma   90.00
#
_symmetry.space_group_name_H-M   'P 1'
#
loop_
_entity.id
_entity.type
_entity.pdbx_description
1 polymer ?
#
loop_
_entity_poly.entity_id
_entity_poly.type
_entity_poly.pdbx_seq_one_letter_code
_entity_poly.pdbx_strand_id
1 'polypeptide(L)'
;MKINEFNKRVKLNNGIDRFINGWKIIDVHLIPEKFEVYHEIDFYCCYNEKVYLLRIRKRNQKKLSIVDDKNLEHPIYLIAEYNFEKFDNQILAEILVEFEKEIDNKSYH
;
A
#
# COMPACT_ATOMS: atom_id res chain seq x y z
N MET A 1 -12.61 -4.17 2.07
CA MET A 1 -12.42 -4.70 0.71
C MET A 1 -11.88 -6.12 0.80
N LYS A 2 -12.53 -7.08 0.15
CA LYS A 2 -12.12 -8.50 0.10
C LYS A 2 -11.37 -8.83 -1.20
N ILE A 3 -10.68 -9.97 -1.26
CA ILE A 3 -9.90 -10.41 -2.44
C ILE A 3 -10.72 -10.48 -3.74
N ASN A 4 -12.00 -10.87 -3.65
CA ASN A 4 -12.89 -10.90 -4.81
C ASN A 4 -13.17 -9.50 -5.38
N GLU A 5 -13.26 -8.49 -4.52
CA GLU A 5 -13.45 -7.10 -4.95
C GLU A 5 -12.16 -6.53 -5.53
N PHE A 6 -11.01 -6.87 -4.96
CA PHE A 6 -9.71 -6.55 -5.53
C PHE A 6 -9.59 -7.13 -6.94
N ASN A 7 -9.86 -8.42 -7.13
CA ASN A 7 -9.80 -9.07 -8.45
C ASN A 7 -10.80 -8.48 -9.47
N LYS A 8 -11.96 -7.99 -9.01
CA LYS A 8 -12.87 -7.22 -9.88
C LYS A 8 -12.22 -5.92 -10.34
N ARG A 9 -11.55 -5.18 -9.43
CA ARG A 9 -10.82 -3.95 -9.78
C ARG A 9 -9.66 -4.24 -10.74
N VAL A 10 -8.89 -5.31 -10.53
CA VAL A 10 -7.85 -5.75 -11.49
C VAL A 10 -8.43 -5.87 -12.90
N LYS A 11 -9.57 -6.55 -13.05
CA LYS A 11 -10.23 -6.70 -14.35
C LYS A 11 -10.68 -5.36 -14.95
N LEU A 12 -11.21 -4.46 -14.11
CA LEU A 12 -11.64 -3.12 -14.55
C LEU A 12 -10.45 -2.22 -14.94
N ASN A 13 -9.30 -2.36 -14.27
CA ASN A 13 -8.06 -1.65 -14.58
C ASN A 13 -7.23 -2.33 -15.68
N ASN A 14 -7.77 -3.34 -16.38
CA ASN A 14 -7.04 -4.13 -17.40
C ASN A 14 -5.76 -4.82 -16.90
N GLY A 15 -5.65 -5.08 -15.59
CA GLY A 15 -4.53 -5.80 -15.02
C GLY A 15 -4.06 -5.22 -13.69
N ILE A 16 -2.83 -5.61 -13.35
CA ILE A 16 -2.08 -5.14 -12.19
C ILE A 16 -1.10 -4.08 -12.69
N ASP A 17 -1.07 -2.92 -12.03
CA ASP A 17 -0.17 -1.83 -12.40
C ASP A 17 1.28 -2.18 -12.05
N ARG A 18 1.49 -2.81 -10.89
CA ARG A 18 2.84 -3.18 -10.40
C ARG A 18 2.83 -4.52 -9.67
N PHE A 19 3.87 -5.31 -9.91
CA PHE A 19 4.16 -6.52 -9.15
C PHE A 19 5.53 -6.38 -8.50
N ILE A 20 5.58 -6.33 -7.16
CA ILE A 20 6.79 -6.04 -6.38
C ILE A 20 6.83 -6.99 -5.19
N ASN A 21 7.86 -7.84 -5.09
CA ASN A 21 8.07 -8.75 -3.96
C ASN A 21 6.84 -9.59 -3.55
N GLY A 22 6.06 -10.06 -4.53
CA GLY A 22 4.83 -10.82 -4.26
C GLY A 22 3.59 -9.96 -4.00
N TRP A 23 3.73 -8.65 -3.85
CA TRP A 23 2.62 -7.71 -3.82
C TRP A 23 2.07 -7.47 -5.22
N LYS A 24 0.75 -7.58 -5.33
CA LYS A 24 -0.02 -7.13 -6.48
C LYS A 24 -0.61 -5.75 -6.17
N ILE A 25 -0.31 -4.76 -7.00
CA ILE A 25 -0.61 -3.36 -6.69
C ILE A 25 -1.43 -2.74 -7.82
N ILE A 26 -2.46 -1.99 -7.42
CA ILE A 26 -3.28 -1.15 -8.28
C ILE A 26 -3.13 0.29 -7.80
N ASP A 27 -2.72 1.17 -8.69
CA ASP A 27 -2.58 2.60 -8.43
C ASP A 27 -3.99 3.22 -8.34
N VAL A 28 -4.30 3.93 -7.24
CA VAL A 28 -5.61 4.59 -7.08
C VAL A 28 -5.62 5.97 -7.74
N HIS A 29 -4.44 6.60 -7.82
CA HIS A 29 -4.25 7.95 -8.31
C HIS A 29 -3.09 8.01 -9.29
N LEU A 30 -3.11 9.00 -10.18
CA LEU A 30 -1.92 9.37 -10.94
C LEU A 30 -0.82 9.83 -9.98
N ILE A 31 0.35 9.24 -10.09
CA ILE A 31 1.52 9.60 -9.28
C ILE A 31 2.13 10.87 -9.85
N PRO A 32 2.19 11.98 -9.09
CA PRO A 32 2.79 13.22 -9.58
C PRO A 32 4.32 13.07 -9.71
N GLU A 33 4.91 13.79 -10.67
CA GLU A 33 6.37 13.79 -10.85
C GLU A 33 7.15 14.40 -9.69
N LYS A 34 6.49 15.29 -8.93
CA LYS A 34 7.05 15.98 -7.76
C LYS A 34 6.05 15.97 -6.61
N PHE A 35 6.56 15.75 -5.40
CA PHE A 35 5.74 15.70 -4.20
C PHE A 35 5.97 16.92 -3.32
N GLU A 36 4.88 17.63 -3.01
CA GLU A 36 4.88 18.67 -1.99
C GLU A 36 4.70 18.05 -0.60
N VAL A 37 5.10 18.79 0.44
CA VAL A 37 4.84 18.40 1.81
C VAL A 37 3.33 18.21 1.98
N TYR A 38 2.94 17.13 2.66
CA TYR A 38 1.55 16.72 2.85
C TYR A 38 0.87 15.97 1.71
N HIS A 39 1.53 15.77 0.56
CA HIS A 39 1.00 14.87 -0.47
C HIS A 39 0.82 13.44 0.06
N GLU A 40 -0.27 12.83 -0.40
CA GLU A 40 -0.64 11.45 -0.10
C GLU A 40 -0.92 10.72 -1.41
N ILE A 41 -0.50 9.46 -1.48
CA ILE A 41 -0.82 8.55 -2.58
C ILE A 41 -1.32 7.25 -2.00
N ASP A 42 -2.31 6.69 -2.68
CA ASP A 42 -3.01 5.50 -2.25
C ASP A 42 -2.87 4.40 -3.30
N PHE A 43 -2.75 3.16 -2.81
CA PHE A 43 -2.65 1.96 -3.61
C PHE A 43 -3.55 0.87 -3.02
N TYR A 44 -4.32 0.19 -3.86
CA TYR A 44 -4.86 -1.10 -3.45
C TYR A 44 -3.78 -2.15 -3.64
N CYS A 45 -3.50 -2.89 -2.57
CA CYS A 45 -2.43 -3.87 -2.55
C CYS A 45 -2.98 -5.23 -2.13
N CYS A 46 -2.44 -6.31 -2.68
CA CYS A 46 -2.75 -7.67 -2.27
C CYS A 46 -1.45 -8.42 -1.99
N TYR A 47 -1.36 -9.04 -0.81
CA TYR A 47 -0.26 -9.89 -0.36
C TYR A 47 -0.82 -11.09 0.39
N ASN A 48 -0.41 -12.30 0.00
CA ASN A 48 -0.91 -13.57 0.58
C ASN A 48 -2.45 -13.62 0.68
N GLU A 49 -3.13 -13.22 -0.39
CA GLU A 49 -4.61 -13.14 -0.52
C GLU A 49 -5.32 -12.16 0.43
N LYS A 50 -4.58 -11.45 1.29
CA LYS A 50 -5.09 -10.34 2.08
C LYS A 50 -4.99 -9.05 1.27
N VAL A 51 -6.03 -8.23 1.38
CA VAL A 51 -6.14 -6.95 0.68
C VAL A 51 -5.90 -5.81 1.65
N TYR A 52 -5.08 -4.87 1.20
CA TYR A 52 -4.65 -3.71 1.95
C TYR A 52 -4.93 -2.44 1.15
N LEU A 53 -5.17 -1.34 1.85
CA LEU A 53 -5.07 0.00 1.30
C LEU A 53 -3.78 0.62 1.82
N LEU A 54 -2.78 0.70 0.95
CA LEU A 54 -1.50 1.32 1.26
C LEU A 54 -1.61 2.81 0.98
N ARG A 55 -1.39 3.63 2.01
CA ARG A 55 -1.28 5.08 1.92
C ARG A 55 0.15 5.50 2.23
N ILE A 56 0.75 6.23 1.31
CA ILE A 56 2.09 6.80 1.49
C ILE A 56 1.96 8.31 1.58
N ARG A 57 2.49 8.88 2.66
CA ARG A 57 2.40 10.29 3.01
C ARG A 57 3.80 10.90 3.00
N LYS A 58 4.01 11.95 2.22
CA LYS A 58 5.25 12.73 2.32
C LYS A 58 5.26 13.49 3.65
N ARG A 59 6.18 13.14 4.54
CA ARG A 59 6.43 13.77 5.84
C ARG A 59 7.94 13.81 6.11
N ASN A 60 8.37 14.65 7.04
CA ASN A 60 9.79 14.77 7.39
C ASN A 60 10.30 13.63 8.27
N GLN A 61 9.38 12.90 8.91
CA GLN A 61 9.70 11.78 9.79
C GLN A 61 9.15 10.48 9.20
N LYS A 62 9.93 9.42 9.35
CA LYS A 62 9.53 8.08 8.96
C LYS A 62 8.64 7.47 10.04
N LYS A 63 7.48 6.96 9.65
CA LYS A 63 6.55 6.25 10.55
C LYS A 63 5.74 5.24 9.77
N LEU A 64 5.57 4.04 10.33
CA LEU A 64 4.69 3.00 9.79
C LEU A 64 3.52 2.78 10.74
N SER A 65 2.33 2.52 10.21
CA SER A 65 1.14 2.20 11.00
C SER A 65 0.27 1.21 10.25
N ILE A 66 -0.21 0.19 10.96
CA ILE A 66 -1.20 -0.77 10.46
C ILE A 66 -2.49 -0.52 11.23
N VAL A 67 -3.54 -0.12 10.53
CA VAL A 67 -4.86 0.12 11.12
C VAL A 67 -5.82 -0.92 10.57
N ASP A 68 -6.27 -1.79 11.46
CA ASP A 68 -7.26 -2.82 11.17
C ASP A 68 -8.61 -2.39 11.74
N ASP A 69 -9.59 -2.18 10.86
CA ASP A 69 -10.97 -1.93 11.28
C ASP A 69 -11.63 -3.27 11.62
N LYS A 70 -11.88 -3.47 12.91
CA LYS A 70 -12.47 -4.70 13.47
C LYS A 70 -13.81 -5.09 12.83
N ASN A 71 -14.47 -4.16 12.13
CA ASN A 71 -15.76 -4.40 11.48
C ASN A 71 -15.66 -5.06 10.09
N LEU A 72 -14.47 -5.40 9.57
CA LEU A 72 -14.23 -6.19 8.34
C LEU A 72 -14.81 -5.63 7.03
N GLU A 73 -15.48 -4.48 7.03
CA GLU A 73 -16.02 -3.85 5.82
C GLU A 73 -14.92 -3.15 5.01
N HIS A 74 -13.88 -2.63 5.69
CA HIS A 74 -12.77 -1.91 5.08
C HIS A 74 -11.51 -2.79 4.97
N PRO A 75 -10.67 -2.60 3.94
CA PRO A 75 -9.36 -3.28 3.92
C PRO A 75 -8.50 -2.79 5.08
N ILE A 76 -7.51 -3.59 5.48
CA ILE A 76 -6.50 -3.15 6.44
C ILE A 76 -5.72 -1.99 5.83
N TYR A 77 -5.56 -0.90 6.58
CA TYR A 77 -4.79 0.25 6.14
C TYR A 77 -3.33 0.09 6.52
N LEU A 78 -2.45 0.23 5.54
CA LEU A 78 -1.01 0.35 5.73
C LEU A 78 -0.65 1.82 5.48
N ILE A 79 -0.19 2.54 6.50
CA ILE A 79 0.15 3.97 6.38
C ILE A 79 1.65 4.13 6.58
N ALA A 80 2.34 4.55 5.52
CA ALA A 80 3.74 4.91 5.57
C ALA A 80 3.91 6.43 5.46
N GLU A 81 4.51 7.02 6.47
CA GLU A 81 5.03 8.37 6.42
C GLU A 81 6.51 8.27 6.07
N TYR A 82 6.92 8.96 5.02
CA TYR A 82 8.27 8.84 4.47
C TYR A 82 8.71 10.19 3.88
N ASN A 83 10.00 10.49 3.95
CA ASN A 83 10.55 11.66 3.28
C ASN A 83 11.17 11.24 1.94
N PHE A 84 10.61 11.75 0.84
CA PHE A 84 11.09 11.48 -0.50
C PHE A 84 10.81 12.67 -1.42
N GLU A 85 11.69 12.97 -2.36
CA GLU A 85 11.46 14.04 -3.35
C GLU A 85 10.68 13.57 -4.57
N LYS A 86 10.95 12.33 -4.99
CA LYS A 86 10.28 11.62 -6.07
C LYS A 86 9.79 10.28 -5.54
N PHE A 87 8.73 9.77 -6.13
CA PHE A 87 8.20 8.46 -5.78
C PHE A 87 8.41 7.49 -6.94
N ASP A 88 9.02 6.35 -6.66
CA ASP A 88 9.31 5.31 -7.63
C ASP A 88 9.10 3.91 -7.04
N ASN A 89 9.36 2.88 -7.86
CA ASN A 89 9.21 1.49 -7.44
C ASN A 89 10.21 1.08 -6.37
N GLN A 90 11.36 1.76 -6.25
CA GLN A 90 12.34 1.43 -5.22
C GLN A 90 11.82 1.84 -3.84
N ILE A 91 11.35 3.07 -3.70
CA ILE A 91 10.74 3.54 -2.45
C ILE A 91 9.53 2.69 -2.07
N LEU A 92 8.69 2.37 -3.05
CA LEU A 92 7.54 1.48 -2.84
C LEU A 92 7.99 0.10 -2.34
N ALA A 93 8.99 -0.51 -2.96
CA ALA A 93 9.52 -1.81 -2.54
C ALA A 93 10.08 -1.77 -1.11
N GLU A 94 10.82 -0.72 -0.75
CA GLU A 94 11.36 -0.55 0.61
C GLU A 94 10.23 -0.49 1.65
N ILE A 95 9.19 0.31 1.39
CA ILE A 95 8.02 0.44 2.27
C ILE A 95 7.29 -0.89 2.41
N LEU A 96 7.11 -1.63 1.31
CA LEU A 96 6.42 -2.92 1.32
C LEU A 96 7.18 -3.97 2.15
N VAL A 97 8.51 -4.04 2.02
CA VAL A 97 9.36 -4.94 2.81
C VAL A 97 9.26 -4.67 4.32
N GLU A 98 9.10 -3.41 4.72
CA GLU A 98 8.89 -3.09 6.12
C GLU A 98 7.52 -3.54 6.62
N PHE A 99 6.47 -3.36 5.82
CA PHE A 99 5.15 -3.87 6.17
C PHE A 99 5.08 -5.39 6.18
N GLU A 100 5.75 -6.09 5.26
CA GLU A 100 5.86 -7.56 5.30
C GLU A 100 6.38 -8.03 6.65
N LYS A 101 7.49 -7.45 7.14
CA LYS A 101 8.05 -7.79 8.46
C LYS A 101 7.06 -7.56 9.59
N GLU A 102 6.35 -6.43 9.57
CA GLU A 102 5.34 -6.11 10.59
C GLU A 102 4.12 -7.05 10.53
N ILE A 103 3.68 -7.43 9.34
CA ILE A 103 2.56 -8.35 9.11
C ILE A 103 2.94 -9.77 9.56
N ASP A 104 4.13 -10.23 9.18
CA ASP A 104 4.62 -11.56 9.51
C ASP A 104 4.86 -11.69 11.02
N ASN A 105 5.45 -10.67 11.67
CA ASN A 105 5.65 -10.64 13.12
C ASN A 105 4.32 -10.71 13.90
N LYS A 106 3.25 -10.07 13.39
CA LYS A 106 1.92 -10.12 14.01
C LYS A 106 1.17 -11.43 13.76
N SER A 107 1.63 -12.27 12.85
CA SER A 107 0.98 -13.56 12.55
C SER A 107 1.40 -14.69 13.50
N TYR A 108 2.34 -14.43 14.43
CA TYR A 108 2.85 -15.39 15.42
C TYR A 108 2.30 -15.19 16.86
N HIS A 109 1.29 -14.33 17.04
CA HIS A 109 0.62 -14.09 18.32
C HIS A 109 -0.90 -14.24 18.20
#